data_AF-A0AAD9MY47-F1
#
_entry.id   AF-A0AAD9MY47-F1
#
_cell.length_a   1.000
_cell.length_b   1.000
_cell.length_c   1.000
_cell.angle_alpha   90.00
_cell.angle_beta   90.00
_cell.angle_gamma   90.00
#
_symmetry.space_group_name_H-M   'P 1'
#
loop_
_entity.id
_entity.type
_entity.pdbx_description
1 polymer ?
#
loop_
_entity_poly.entity_id
_entity_poly.type
_entity_poly.pdbx_seq_one_letter_code
_entity_poly.pdbx_strand_id
1 'polypeptide(L)'
;MSARPRPVTATFKPKSMAPPVGVRTRSYSLSSGSSTESLVSVLGHDSYESLSDVSDEEVAPSDSKVSFSDSQMKSPRNIKVTKPQESANDIKPMGRQAWKEWMITKAKELREKQRREEMRLMRQKQEERKKEREKEEKLQRAREKIKEWMEAKELTEKLQKKMSVHREKSKSMIEEEKKRELQTKAEKKYQDWKEQKKEAEKEQKRREREKKKQEEKEREEKERKSREAYEEWLKKARKRPKSAQSSLGYTCGKLTGYYDTCTYPMPSFINPLPWQPVEMPKQKPEKKRSRSAPRKRWNPDRYF
;
A
#
# COMPACT_ATOMS: atom_id res chain seq x y z
N MET A 1 48.73 -35.95 47.93
CA MET A 1 48.60 -34.67 47.21
C MET A 1 48.82 -34.89 45.73
N SER A 2 47.81 -34.62 44.91
CA SER A 2 47.89 -34.15 43.50
C SER A 2 46.58 -34.48 42.81
N ALA A 3 45.72 -33.45 42.79
CA ALA A 3 44.43 -33.46 42.14
C ALA A 3 44.60 -33.37 40.62
N ARG A 4 43.87 -34.20 39.87
CA ARG A 4 43.67 -34.02 38.42
C ARG A 4 42.37 -33.23 38.21
N PRO A 5 42.39 -32.15 37.40
CA PRO A 5 41.17 -31.40 37.09
C PRO A 5 40.30 -32.16 36.08
N ARG A 6 38.98 -32.08 36.28
CA ARG A 6 37.95 -32.67 35.41
C ARG A 6 37.65 -31.74 34.21
N PRO A 7 37.17 -32.30 33.07
CA PRO A 7 36.83 -31.53 31.88
C PRO A 7 35.54 -30.72 32.04
N VAL A 8 35.57 -29.47 31.58
CA VAL A 8 34.42 -28.56 31.54
C VAL A 8 33.54 -28.93 30.34
N THR A 9 32.35 -29.45 30.61
CA THR A 9 31.29 -29.59 29.61
C THR A 9 30.46 -28.32 29.60
N ALA A 10 30.53 -27.56 28.51
CA ALA A 10 29.71 -26.37 28.30
C ALA A 10 28.31 -26.79 27.82
N THR A 11 27.37 -26.96 28.75
CA THR A 11 25.93 -27.05 28.42
C THR A 11 25.31 -25.66 28.50
N PHE A 12 24.99 -25.07 27.36
CA PHE A 12 24.17 -23.85 27.26
C PHE A 12 22.71 -24.23 27.58
N LYS A 13 22.18 -23.73 28.70
CA LYS A 13 20.74 -23.75 29.01
C LYS A 13 20.18 -22.33 28.78
N PRO A 14 19.17 -22.12 27.93
CA PRO A 14 18.46 -20.85 27.92
C PRO A 14 17.57 -20.73 29.15
N LYS A 15 17.66 -19.58 29.81
CA LYS A 15 16.91 -19.20 31.00
C LYS A 15 15.48 -18.83 30.61
N SER A 16 14.53 -19.74 30.81
CA SER A 16 13.10 -19.41 30.81
C SER A 16 12.76 -18.69 32.11
N MET A 17 12.52 -17.38 32.04
CA MET A 17 11.86 -16.64 33.12
C MET A 17 10.46 -16.26 32.63
N ALA A 18 9.45 -16.98 33.11
CA ALA A 18 8.08 -16.50 33.13
C ALA A 18 7.89 -15.66 34.41
N PRO A 19 7.30 -14.46 34.35
CA PRO A 19 6.83 -13.77 35.54
C PRO A 19 5.40 -14.18 35.93
N PRO A 20 5.03 -14.01 37.21
CA PRO A 20 3.79 -14.50 37.79
C PRO A 20 2.56 -13.68 37.40
N VAL A 21 1.41 -14.36 37.47
CA VAL A 21 0.07 -13.86 37.24
C VAL A 21 -0.35 -12.89 38.36
N GLY A 22 -0.89 -11.73 37.97
CA GLY A 22 -1.98 -11.08 38.68
C GLY A 22 -1.61 -9.98 39.68
N VAL A 23 -1.42 -8.76 39.21
CA VAL A 23 -1.86 -7.54 39.92
C VAL A 23 -2.35 -6.53 38.87
N ARG A 24 -3.61 -6.11 39.02
CA ARG A 24 -4.23 -5.01 38.27
C ARG A 24 -3.51 -3.71 38.60
N THR A 25 -2.92 -3.05 37.62
CA THR A 25 -2.64 -1.62 37.67
C THR A 25 -3.09 -0.94 36.39
N ARG A 26 -3.93 0.07 36.60
CA ARG A 26 -4.43 1.06 35.64
C ARG A 26 -3.23 1.74 34.98
N SER A 27 -3.15 1.73 33.65
CA SER A 27 -2.22 2.59 32.91
C SER A 27 -2.91 3.29 31.74
N TYR A 28 -2.81 4.61 31.85
CA TYR A 28 -3.09 5.68 30.91
C TYR A 28 -2.43 5.41 29.55
N SER A 29 -3.20 5.43 28.47
CA SER A 29 -2.67 5.28 27.11
C SER A 29 -2.08 6.61 26.62
N LEU A 30 -0.76 6.70 26.57
CA LEU A 30 -0.05 7.61 25.67
C LEU A 30 0.15 6.88 24.34
N SER A 31 -0.81 7.03 23.44
CA SER A 31 -0.61 6.72 22.02
C SER A 31 -0.50 8.04 21.27
N SER A 32 0.72 8.55 21.16
CA SER A 32 1.06 9.55 20.14
C SER A 32 1.25 8.84 18.81
N GLY A 33 0.14 8.49 18.16
CA GLY A 33 0.06 8.26 16.72
C GLY A 33 -0.52 9.51 16.09
N SER A 34 0.31 10.33 15.47
CA SER A 34 -0.11 11.51 14.71
C SER A 34 -0.90 11.07 13.47
N SER A 35 -2.20 10.84 13.64
CA SER A 35 -3.17 10.65 12.56
C SER A 35 -3.83 12.00 12.27
N THR A 36 -3.33 12.69 11.24
CA THR A 36 -3.83 14.01 10.82
C THR A 36 -4.89 13.91 9.72
N GLU A 37 -5.46 12.74 9.47
CA GLU A 37 -6.34 12.48 8.32
C GLU A 37 -7.82 12.79 8.59
N SER A 38 -8.18 13.28 9.77
CA SER A 38 -9.59 13.51 10.17
C SER A 38 -10.00 14.97 10.38
N LEU A 39 -9.21 15.96 9.90
CA LEU A 39 -9.50 17.39 10.10
C LEU A 39 -9.89 18.16 8.83
N VAL A 40 -10.16 17.49 7.70
CA VAL A 40 -10.54 18.17 6.44
C VAL A 40 -12.04 18.08 6.13
N SER A 41 -12.86 17.46 6.98
CA SER A 41 -14.27 17.17 6.63
C SER A 41 -15.33 18.04 7.31
N VAL A 42 -15.02 19.28 7.74
CA VAL A 42 -16.02 20.20 8.33
C VAL A 42 -16.09 21.57 7.62
N LEU A 43 -15.68 21.63 6.34
CA LEU A 43 -16.08 22.74 5.46
C LEU A 43 -16.96 22.22 4.32
N GLY A 44 -18.02 21.49 4.69
CA GLY A 44 -19.19 21.32 3.85
C GLY A 44 -20.03 22.59 3.92
N HIS A 45 -19.86 23.47 2.94
CA HIS A 45 -20.83 24.52 2.66
C HIS A 45 -22.09 23.87 2.08
N ASP A 46 -23.22 24.04 2.77
CA ASP A 46 -24.54 23.91 2.15
C ASP A 46 -25.39 25.13 2.54
N SER A 47 -25.17 26.22 1.79
CA SER A 47 -26.09 27.34 1.58
C SER A 47 -25.35 28.41 0.76
N TYR A 48 -25.29 28.19 -0.55
CA TYR A 48 -25.13 29.27 -1.51
C TYR A 48 -26.39 29.29 -2.36
N GLU A 49 -27.32 30.18 -2.03
CA GLU A 49 -28.40 30.54 -2.96
C GLU A 49 -27.75 31.19 -4.18
N SER A 50 -27.70 30.39 -5.24
CA SER A 50 -27.46 30.83 -6.59
C SER A 50 -28.66 31.65 -7.07
N LEU A 51 -28.51 32.96 -7.18
CA LEU A 51 -29.32 33.79 -8.08
C LEU A 51 -28.40 34.69 -8.89
N SER A 52 -27.87 34.13 -9.96
CA SER A 52 -27.64 34.86 -11.19
C SER A 52 -28.90 34.73 -12.04
N ASP A 53 -29.66 35.81 -12.17
CA ASP A 53 -30.39 36.05 -13.40
C ASP A 53 -30.32 37.53 -13.75
N VAL A 54 -29.92 37.77 -14.99
CA VAL A 54 -29.81 39.07 -15.63
C VAL A 54 -31.09 39.26 -16.42
N SER A 55 -31.89 40.27 -16.09
CA SER A 55 -32.84 40.84 -17.02
C SER A 55 -33.02 42.31 -16.72
N ASP A 56 -32.79 43.07 -17.78
CA ASP A 56 -32.85 44.51 -17.90
C ASP A 56 -34.30 45.02 -17.90
N GLU A 57 -34.42 46.30 -17.59
CA GLU A 57 -35.50 47.23 -17.96
C GLU A 57 -36.86 47.31 -17.20
N GLU A 58 -37.28 48.58 -17.06
CA GLU A 58 -38.63 49.14 -16.80
C GLU A 58 -39.10 49.42 -15.35
N VAL A 59 -38.76 50.64 -14.89
CA VAL A 59 -39.66 51.74 -14.46
C VAL A 59 -41.01 51.39 -13.78
N ALA A 60 -41.16 51.74 -12.49
CA ALA A 60 -42.11 52.76 -11.98
C ALA A 60 -42.28 52.67 -10.43
N PRO A 61 -42.58 53.80 -9.75
CA PRO A 61 -42.45 53.93 -8.29
C PRO A 61 -43.81 53.87 -7.56
N SER A 62 -43.82 53.33 -6.33
CA SER A 62 -44.88 53.48 -5.31
C SER A 62 -44.37 52.83 -4.01
N ASP A 63 -44.69 53.22 -2.79
CA ASP A 63 -45.16 54.47 -2.21
C ASP A 63 -44.89 54.35 -0.71
N SER A 64 -44.77 55.50 -0.09
CA SER A 64 -44.51 55.86 1.30
C SER A 64 -45.29 55.12 2.39
N LYS A 65 -44.61 54.88 3.54
CA LYS A 65 -45.24 54.91 4.87
C LYS A 65 -44.22 55.27 5.96
N VAL A 66 -44.01 56.58 6.17
CA VAL A 66 -43.43 57.07 7.43
C VAL A 66 -44.37 58.12 7.98
N SER A 67 -44.97 57.77 9.12
CA SER A 67 -45.84 58.58 9.95
C SER A 67 -45.08 59.77 10.53
N PHE A 68 -45.49 60.99 10.20
CA PHE A 68 -45.16 62.17 10.98
C PHE A 68 -46.45 62.90 11.35
N SER A 69 -46.59 63.11 12.65
CA SER A 69 -47.78 63.60 13.35
C SER A 69 -48.20 65.01 12.94
N ASP A 70 -49.49 65.11 12.68
CA ASP A 70 -50.30 66.31 12.56
C ASP A 70 -50.13 67.24 13.77
N SER A 71 -49.58 68.43 13.54
CA SER A 71 -49.61 69.53 14.51
C SER A 71 -50.51 70.63 13.96
N GLN A 72 -51.76 70.50 14.39
CA GLN A 72 -52.89 71.33 14.08
C GLN A 72 -52.62 72.80 14.43
N MET A 73 -52.69 73.63 13.39
CA MET A 73 -52.78 75.08 13.44
C MET A 73 -53.95 75.52 14.35
N LYS A 74 -53.63 76.13 15.50
CA LYS A 74 -54.60 76.88 16.31
C LYS A 74 -54.42 78.38 16.05
N SER A 75 -55.41 78.92 15.35
CA SER A 75 -55.68 80.35 15.20
C SER A 75 -55.83 81.04 16.57
N PRO A 76 -55.20 82.20 16.81
CA PRO A 76 -55.70 83.15 17.78
C PRO A 76 -56.63 84.16 17.10
N ARG A 77 -57.87 84.14 17.60
CA ARG A 77 -58.95 85.07 17.32
C ARG A 77 -58.73 86.35 18.14
N ASN A 78 -58.97 87.50 17.51
CA ASN A 78 -59.32 88.80 18.10
C ASN A 78 -58.32 89.48 19.06
N ILE A 79 -57.39 90.26 18.50
CA ILE A 79 -56.79 91.40 19.19
C ILE A 79 -57.71 92.61 19.01
N LYS A 80 -58.13 93.18 20.13
CA LYS A 80 -58.97 94.38 20.22
C LYS A 80 -58.31 95.54 19.47
N VAL A 81 -59.06 96.14 18.54
CA VAL A 81 -58.77 97.43 17.92
C VAL A 81 -58.99 98.51 18.98
N THR A 82 -57.90 99.02 19.56
CA THR A 82 -57.87 100.33 20.20
C THR A 82 -57.25 101.32 19.22
N LYS A 83 -58.07 102.25 18.71
CA LYS A 83 -57.63 103.48 18.06
C LYS A 83 -56.73 104.27 19.01
N PRO A 84 -55.59 104.79 18.54
CA PRO A 84 -55.13 106.10 18.96
C PRO A 84 -55.37 107.09 17.83
N GLN A 85 -55.90 108.25 18.22
CA GLN A 85 -56.18 109.38 17.35
C GLN A 85 -54.93 109.88 16.62
N GLU A 86 -55.24 110.41 15.45
CA GLU A 86 -54.46 111.32 14.62
C GLU A 86 -53.54 112.27 15.41
N SER A 87 -52.27 112.29 15.01
CA SER A 87 -51.56 113.54 14.81
C SER A 87 -50.70 113.43 13.57
N ALA A 88 -50.94 114.35 12.65
CA ALA A 88 -50.20 114.55 11.42
C ALA A 88 -48.72 114.79 11.72
N ASN A 89 -47.84 114.25 10.86
CA ASN A 89 -46.73 114.94 10.19
C ASN A 89 -45.59 113.96 9.80
N ASP A 90 -45.02 114.19 8.61
CA ASP A 90 -43.75 113.68 8.07
C ASP A 90 -43.65 112.23 7.56
N ILE A 91 -44.12 112.01 6.33
CA ILE A 91 -43.64 110.92 5.46
C ILE A 91 -42.49 111.46 4.59
N LYS A 92 -41.25 111.27 5.05
CA LYS A 92 -40.03 111.42 4.23
C LYS A 92 -39.98 110.33 3.15
N PRO A 93 -39.37 110.57 1.96
CA PRO A 93 -39.28 109.59 0.87
C PRO A 93 -38.19 108.52 1.10
N MET A 94 -38.08 107.97 2.31
CA MET A 94 -37.06 106.98 2.70
C MET A 94 -37.40 105.54 2.26
N GLY A 95 -38.67 105.22 2.01
CA GLY A 95 -39.10 103.86 1.64
C GLY A 95 -38.68 103.39 0.24
N ARG A 96 -38.49 104.30 -0.72
CA ARG A 96 -38.17 103.95 -2.12
C ARG A 96 -36.69 103.60 -2.33
N GLN A 97 -35.79 104.20 -1.55
CA GLN A 97 -34.36 103.93 -1.60
C GLN A 97 -34.02 102.60 -0.89
N ALA A 98 -34.62 102.34 0.26
CA ALA A 98 -34.49 101.07 0.98
C ALA A 98 -34.93 99.86 0.13
N TRP A 99 -35.99 99.99 -0.68
CA TRP A 99 -36.43 98.94 -1.59
C TRP A 99 -35.44 98.66 -2.73
N LYS A 100 -34.84 99.71 -3.31
CA LYS A 100 -33.80 99.56 -4.35
C LYS A 100 -32.54 98.89 -3.80
N GLU A 101 -32.10 99.30 -2.61
CA GLU A 101 -30.95 98.69 -1.92
C GLU A 101 -31.24 97.24 -1.53
N TRP A 102 -32.46 96.91 -1.13
CA TRP A 102 -32.90 95.54 -0.89
C TRP A 102 -32.83 94.68 -2.17
N MET A 103 -33.29 95.19 -3.32
CA MET A 103 -33.18 94.48 -4.61
C MET A 103 -31.73 94.22 -5.01
N ILE A 104 -30.85 95.21 -4.82
CA ILE A 104 -29.41 95.08 -5.12
C ILE A 104 -28.73 94.07 -4.19
N THR A 105 -29.05 94.11 -2.89
CA THR A 105 -28.50 93.16 -1.91
C THR A 105 -29.02 91.74 -2.17
N LYS A 106 -30.31 91.56 -2.49
CA LYS A 106 -30.88 90.26 -2.90
C LYS A 106 -30.27 89.72 -4.19
N ALA A 107 -30.03 90.56 -5.19
CA ALA A 107 -29.35 90.16 -6.43
C ALA A 107 -27.87 89.81 -6.21
N LYS A 108 -27.20 90.42 -5.22
CA LYS A 108 -25.85 90.03 -4.79
C LYS A 108 -25.85 88.70 -4.03
N GLU A 109 -26.80 88.52 -3.11
CA GLU A 109 -26.99 87.29 -2.35
C GLU A 109 -27.26 86.08 -3.26
N LEU A 110 -28.10 86.25 -4.30
CA LEU A 110 -28.37 85.19 -5.27
C LEU A 110 -27.12 84.77 -6.07
N ARG A 111 -26.32 85.75 -6.52
CA ARG A 111 -25.05 85.48 -7.21
C ARG A 111 -24.01 84.84 -6.31
N GLU A 112 -23.96 85.23 -5.04
CA GLU A 112 -23.08 84.58 -4.07
C GLU A 112 -23.54 83.14 -3.78
N LYS A 113 -24.85 82.91 -3.68
CA LYS A 113 -25.42 81.57 -3.54
C LYS A 113 -25.07 80.68 -4.74
N GLN A 114 -25.21 81.18 -5.97
CA GLN A 114 -24.80 80.45 -7.18
C GLN A 114 -23.30 80.11 -7.16
N ARG A 115 -22.43 81.10 -6.87
CA ARG A 115 -20.98 80.86 -6.73
C ARG A 115 -20.66 79.83 -5.63
N ARG A 116 -21.40 79.85 -4.53
CA ARG A 116 -21.23 78.89 -3.43
C ARG A 116 -21.65 77.46 -3.85
N GLU A 117 -22.74 77.33 -4.59
CA GLU A 117 -23.18 76.04 -5.14
C GLU A 117 -22.20 75.49 -6.19
N GLU A 118 -21.71 76.34 -7.10
CA GLU A 118 -20.68 75.95 -8.09
C GLU A 118 -19.40 75.47 -7.40
N MET A 119 -18.93 76.19 -6.37
CA MET A 119 -17.77 75.77 -5.58
C MET A 119 -18.03 74.45 -4.83
N ARG A 120 -19.25 74.23 -4.33
CA ARG A 120 -19.64 72.98 -3.67
C ARG A 120 -19.63 71.82 -4.65
N LEU A 121 -20.19 72.01 -5.85
CA LEU A 121 -20.20 71.00 -6.91
C LEU A 121 -18.78 70.67 -7.38
N MET A 122 -17.92 71.67 -7.56
CA MET A 122 -16.52 71.45 -7.92
C MET A 122 -15.76 70.68 -6.83
N ARG A 123 -16.02 70.95 -5.55
CA ARG A 123 -15.46 70.17 -4.43
C ARG A 123 -15.95 68.73 -4.44
N GLN A 124 -17.26 68.51 -4.61
CA GLN A 124 -17.84 67.17 -4.71
C GLN A 124 -17.21 66.38 -5.87
N LYS A 125 -17.11 66.98 -7.05
CA LYS A 125 -16.47 66.37 -8.22
C LYS A 125 -14.99 66.06 -7.98
N GLN A 126 -14.27 66.92 -7.25
CA GLN A 126 -12.87 66.64 -6.87
C GLN A 126 -12.76 65.48 -5.87
N GLU A 127 -13.65 65.40 -4.89
CA GLU A 127 -13.70 64.30 -3.92
C GLU A 127 -14.05 62.96 -4.59
N GLU A 128 -15.01 62.95 -5.50
CA GLU A 128 -15.35 61.76 -6.29
C GLU A 128 -14.16 61.28 -7.12
N ARG A 129 -13.47 62.19 -7.82
CA ARG A 129 -12.25 61.85 -8.58
C ARG A 129 -11.13 61.32 -7.67
N LYS A 130 -11.00 61.83 -6.44
CA LYS A 130 -10.02 61.30 -5.46
C LYS A 130 -10.43 59.90 -4.99
N LYS A 131 -11.70 59.69 -4.66
CA LYS A 131 -12.24 58.39 -4.24
C LYS A 131 -12.10 57.33 -5.33
N GLU A 132 -12.32 57.70 -6.59
CA GLU A 132 -12.15 56.81 -7.74
C GLU A 132 -10.69 56.40 -7.91
N ARG A 133 -9.75 57.36 -7.88
CA ARG A 133 -8.31 57.06 -7.90
C ARG A 133 -7.88 56.13 -6.76
N GLU A 134 -8.36 56.38 -5.54
CA GLU A 134 -8.06 55.50 -4.41
C GLU A 134 -8.61 54.07 -4.60
N LYS A 135 -9.79 53.91 -5.22
CA LYS A 135 -10.36 52.60 -5.55
C LYS A 135 -9.53 51.90 -6.62
N GLU A 136 -9.12 52.61 -7.67
CA GLU A 136 -8.26 52.07 -8.72
C GLU A 136 -6.92 51.61 -8.17
N GLU A 137 -6.25 52.42 -7.34
CA GLU A 137 -5.00 52.04 -6.69
C GLU A 137 -5.16 50.83 -5.77
N LYS A 138 -6.27 50.75 -5.03
CA LYS A 138 -6.58 49.57 -4.19
C LYS A 138 -6.79 48.33 -5.05
N LEU A 139 -7.48 48.46 -6.17
CA LEU A 139 -7.72 47.36 -7.11
C LEU A 139 -6.41 46.91 -7.79
N GLN A 140 -5.55 47.86 -8.17
CA GLN A 140 -4.21 47.55 -8.71
C GLN A 140 -3.36 46.80 -7.69
N ARG A 141 -3.29 47.30 -6.45
CA ARG A 141 -2.58 46.61 -5.36
C ARG A 141 -3.14 45.22 -5.08
N ALA A 142 -4.46 45.04 -5.12
CA ALA A 142 -5.07 43.72 -4.98
C ALA A 142 -4.71 42.79 -6.15
N ARG A 143 -4.73 43.30 -7.38
CA ARG A 143 -4.32 42.54 -8.58
C ARG A 143 -2.85 42.14 -8.54
N GLU A 144 -1.96 43.04 -8.13
CA GLU A 144 -0.53 42.77 -7.95
C GLU A 144 -0.32 41.67 -6.89
N LYS A 145 -0.97 41.78 -5.73
CA LYS A 145 -0.90 40.73 -4.69
C LYS A 145 -1.40 39.38 -5.17
N ILE A 146 -2.47 39.33 -5.97
CA ILE A 146 -2.96 38.08 -6.55
C ILE A 146 -1.93 37.50 -7.52
N LYS A 147 -1.31 38.34 -8.37
CA LYS A 147 -0.26 37.90 -9.29
C LYS A 147 0.95 37.35 -8.54
N GLU A 148 1.46 38.09 -7.56
CA GLU A 148 2.58 37.65 -6.71
C GLU A 148 2.28 36.31 -6.01
N TRP A 149 1.07 36.16 -5.48
CA TRP A 149 0.65 34.91 -4.85
C TRP A 149 0.58 33.75 -5.83
N MET A 150 0.07 33.98 -7.05
CA MET A 150 0.03 32.97 -8.11
C MET A 150 1.43 32.52 -8.55
N GLU A 151 2.35 33.48 -8.74
CA GLU A 151 3.74 33.19 -9.10
C GLU A 151 4.47 32.42 -7.99
N ALA A 152 4.30 32.85 -6.74
CA ALA A 152 4.84 32.14 -5.59
C ALA A 152 4.28 30.70 -5.51
N LYS A 153 2.97 30.53 -5.74
CA LYS A 153 2.34 29.21 -5.72
C LYS A 153 2.88 28.32 -6.84
N GLU A 154 2.99 28.83 -8.06
CA GLU A 154 3.53 28.09 -9.20
C GLU A 154 4.99 27.66 -8.96
N LEU A 155 5.81 28.54 -8.37
CA LEU A 155 7.20 28.20 -8.05
C LEU A 155 7.29 27.10 -6.99
N THR A 156 6.47 27.17 -5.94
CA THR A 156 6.43 26.13 -4.90
C THR A 156 5.97 24.79 -5.46
N GLU A 157 4.97 24.77 -6.34
CA GLU A 157 4.49 23.56 -6.99
C GLU A 157 5.54 22.95 -7.93
N LYS A 158 6.20 23.79 -8.74
CA LYS A 158 7.33 23.37 -9.59
C LYS A 158 8.45 22.74 -8.75
N LEU A 159 8.77 23.32 -7.60
CA LEU A 159 9.79 22.79 -6.70
C LEU A 159 9.35 21.45 -6.09
N GLN A 160 8.11 21.35 -5.60
CA GLN A 160 7.55 20.10 -5.07
C GLN A 160 7.54 18.98 -6.13
N LYS A 161 7.16 19.31 -7.37
CA LYS A 161 7.17 18.36 -8.49
C LYS A 161 8.58 17.89 -8.83
N LYS A 162 9.58 18.79 -8.81
CA LYS A 162 10.99 18.40 -8.98
C LYS A 162 11.46 17.48 -7.85
N MET A 163 11.11 17.80 -6.60
CA MET A 163 11.46 16.97 -5.44
C MET A 163 10.78 15.61 -5.47
N SER A 164 9.50 15.53 -5.87
CA SER A 164 8.78 14.26 -5.99
C SER A 164 9.37 13.38 -7.09
N VAL A 165 9.64 13.94 -8.27
CA VAL A 165 10.32 13.24 -9.38
C VAL A 165 11.71 12.76 -8.95
N HIS A 166 12.49 13.60 -8.27
CA HIS A 166 13.80 13.21 -7.76
C HIS A 166 13.68 12.04 -6.78
N ARG A 167 12.75 12.12 -5.82
CA ARG A 167 12.49 11.06 -4.84
C ARG A 167 12.06 9.75 -5.50
N GLU A 168 11.25 9.81 -6.54
CA GLU A 168 10.81 8.64 -7.30
C GLU A 168 11.94 8.01 -8.11
N LYS A 169 12.80 8.83 -8.73
CA LYS A 169 14.04 8.36 -9.38
C LYS A 169 14.99 7.70 -8.38
N SER A 170 15.19 8.28 -7.20
CA SER A 170 16.02 7.65 -6.16
C SER A 170 15.43 6.31 -5.69
N LYS A 171 14.10 6.24 -5.51
CA LYS A 171 13.42 5.00 -5.11
C LYS A 171 13.53 3.91 -6.18
N SER A 172 13.32 4.25 -7.45
CA SER A 172 13.45 3.30 -8.57
C SER A 172 14.88 2.79 -8.71
N MET A 173 15.90 3.66 -8.58
CA MET A 173 17.31 3.24 -8.57
C MET A 173 17.61 2.24 -7.43
N ILE A 174 17.13 2.51 -6.21
CA ILE A 174 17.29 1.59 -5.07
C ILE A 174 16.57 0.26 -5.32
N GLU A 175 15.38 0.29 -5.93
CA GLU A 175 14.63 -0.92 -6.24
C GLU A 175 15.32 -1.77 -7.32
N GLU A 176 15.87 -1.14 -8.36
CA GLU A 176 16.68 -1.81 -9.38
C GLU A 176 17.94 -2.43 -8.79
N GLU A 177 18.64 -1.73 -7.90
CA GLU A 177 19.81 -2.27 -7.21
C GLU A 177 19.44 -3.50 -6.37
N LYS A 178 18.35 -3.43 -5.60
CA LYS A 178 17.83 -4.59 -4.86
C LYS A 178 17.48 -5.76 -5.77
N LYS A 179 16.89 -5.51 -6.94
CA LYS A 179 16.58 -6.56 -7.94
C LYS A 179 17.88 -7.18 -8.48
N ARG A 180 18.88 -6.38 -8.81
CA ARG A 180 20.21 -6.87 -9.27
C ARG A 180 20.91 -7.68 -8.18
N GLU A 181 20.87 -7.23 -6.92
CA GLU A 181 21.40 -8.01 -5.80
C GLU A 181 20.68 -9.35 -5.65
N LEU A 182 19.36 -9.38 -5.76
CA LEU A 182 18.60 -10.63 -5.66
C LEU A 182 18.95 -11.58 -6.80
N GLN A 183 19.08 -11.07 -8.03
CA GLN A 183 19.50 -11.85 -9.19
C GLN A 183 20.91 -12.41 -9.03
N THR A 184 21.88 -11.59 -8.61
CA THR A 184 23.26 -12.06 -8.38
C THR A 184 23.33 -13.08 -7.24
N LYS A 185 22.54 -12.91 -6.17
CA LYS A 185 22.42 -13.91 -5.09
C LYS A 185 21.80 -15.22 -5.58
N ALA A 186 20.78 -15.15 -6.44
CA ALA A 186 20.16 -16.33 -7.04
C ALA A 186 21.11 -17.07 -7.98
N GLU A 187 21.84 -16.33 -8.82
CA GLU A 187 22.84 -16.88 -9.74
C GLU A 187 23.96 -17.59 -8.98
N LYS A 188 24.52 -16.95 -7.94
CA LYS A 188 25.53 -17.58 -7.06
C LYS A 188 25.02 -18.89 -6.46
N LYS A 189 23.82 -18.88 -5.87
CA LYS A 189 23.22 -20.10 -5.31
C LYS A 189 23.00 -21.19 -6.35
N TYR A 190 22.63 -20.82 -7.57
CA TYR A 190 22.45 -21.77 -8.66
C TYR A 190 23.78 -22.40 -9.10
N GLN A 191 24.84 -21.60 -9.21
CA GLN A 191 26.19 -22.09 -9.51
C GLN A 191 26.70 -23.02 -8.41
N ASP A 192 26.58 -22.62 -7.13
CA ASP A 192 26.97 -23.47 -5.99
C ASP A 192 26.23 -24.81 -6.02
N TRP A 193 24.91 -24.79 -6.26
CA TRP A 193 24.11 -26.00 -6.37
C TRP A 193 24.54 -26.88 -7.56
N LYS A 194 24.87 -26.27 -8.69
CA LYS A 194 25.34 -26.96 -9.89
C LYS A 194 26.68 -27.65 -9.64
N GLU A 195 27.58 -26.99 -8.92
CA GLU A 195 28.87 -27.56 -8.51
C GLU A 195 28.69 -28.72 -7.52
N GLN A 196 27.87 -28.53 -6.48
CA GLN A 196 27.53 -29.60 -5.54
C GLN A 196 26.90 -30.81 -6.25
N LYS A 197 26.05 -30.58 -7.25
CA LYS A 197 25.46 -31.68 -8.05
C LYS A 197 26.50 -32.43 -8.86
N LYS A 198 27.44 -31.73 -9.50
CA LYS A 198 28.55 -32.36 -10.22
C LYS A 198 29.44 -33.16 -9.28
N GLU A 199 29.73 -32.64 -8.09
CA GLU A 199 30.56 -33.33 -7.10
C GLU A 199 29.86 -34.57 -6.56
N ALA A 200 28.56 -34.47 -6.23
CA ALA A 200 27.76 -35.60 -5.80
C ALA A 200 27.67 -36.71 -6.86
N GLU A 201 27.53 -36.35 -8.15
CA GLU A 201 27.53 -37.31 -9.25
C GLU A 201 28.90 -37.99 -9.41
N LYS A 202 30.00 -37.23 -9.32
CA LYS A 202 31.35 -37.79 -9.34
C LYS A 202 31.59 -38.75 -8.18
N GLU A 203 31.15 -38.39 -6.98
CA GLU A 203 31.28 -39.23 -5.78
C GLU A 203 30.46 -40.51 -5.90
N GLN A 204 29.21 -40.41 -6.40
CA GLN A 204 28.38 -41.57 -6.66
C GLN A 204 29.04 -42.52 -7.68
N LYS A 205 29.57 -41.97 -8.78
CA LYS A 205 30.29 -42.75 -9.79
C LYS A 205 31.56 -43.41 -9.23
N ARG A 206 32.27 -42.75 -8.32
CA ARG A 206 33.43 -43.34 -7.62
C ARG A 206 32.99 -44.54 -6.76
N ARG A 207 31.94 -44.36 -5.95
CA ARG A 207 31.39 -45.44 -5.11
C ARG A 207 30.89 -46.63 -5.92
N GLU A 208 30.23 -46.39 -7.05
CA GLU A 208 29.79 -47.46 -7.96
C GLU A 208 30.97 -48.24 -8.56
N ARG A 209 32.07 -47.55 -8.93
CA ARG A 209 33.29 -48.20 -9.40
C ARG A 209 33.98 -49.02 -8.31
N GLU A 210 34.04 -48.51 -7.08
CA GLU A 210 34.62 -49.23 -5.93
C GLU A 210 33.80 -50.48 -5.59
N LYS A 211 32.46 -50.37 -5.57
CA LYS A 211 31.57 -51.52 -5.38
C LYS A 211 31.76 -52.57 -6.46
N LYS A 212 31.79 -52.16 -7.74
CA LYS A 212 32.03 -53.08 -8.85
C LYS A 212 33.39 -53.80 -8.71
N LYS A 213 34.43 -53.09 -8.28
CA LYS A 213 35.76 -53.69 -8.02
C LYS A 213 35.75 -54.63 -6.83
N GLN A 214 34.96 -54.36 -5.78
CA GLN A 214 34.77 -55.26 -4.65
C GLN A 214 34.03 -56.54 -5.07
N GLU A 215 32.94 -56.42 -5.83
CA GLU A 215 32.18 -57.55 -6.36
C GLU A 215 33.02 -58.44 -7.28
N GLU A 216 33.89 -57.84 -8.10
CA GLU A 216 34.83 -58.57 -8.96
C GLU A 216 35.85 -59.36 -8.13
N LYS A 217 36.45 -58.73 -7.11
CA LYS A 217 37.36 -59.43 -6.18
C LYS A 217 36.66 -60.56 -5.42
N GLU A 218 35.43 -60.34 -4.95
CA GLU A 218 34.66 -61.37 -4.26
C GLU A 218 34.35 -62.55 -5.19
N ARG A 219 34.06 -62.28 -6.47
CA ARG A 219 33.87 -63.31 -7.49
C ARG A 219 35.15 -64.11 -7.73
N GLU A 220 36.28 -63.43 -7.90
CA GLU A 220 37.59 -64.09 -8.06
C GLU A 220 37.96 -64.93 -6.84
N GLU A 221 37.73 -64.44 -5.63
CA GLU A 221 37.96 -65.20 -4.40
C GLU A 221 37.07 -66.45 -4.31
N LYS A 222 35.79 -66.31 -4.70
CA LYS A 222 34.85 -67.43 -4.73
C LYS A 222 35.26 -68.47 -5.76
N GLU A 223 35.71 -68.05 -6.93
CA GLU A 223 36.25 -68.95 -7.96
C GLU A 223 37.52 -69.64 -7.48
N ARG A 224 38.46 -68.93 -6.85
CA ARG A 224 39.69 -69.51 -6.30
C ARG A 224 39.37 -70.54 -5.23
N LYS A 225 38.51 -70.21 -4.26
CA LYS A 225 38.05 -71.16 -3.22
C LYS A 225 37.36 -72.37 -3.83
N SER A 226 36.55 -72.19 -4.86
CA SER A 226 35.90 -73.29 -5.57
C SER A 226 36.91 -74.19 -6.29
N ARG A 227 37.95 -73.63 -6.91
CA ARG A 227 39.02 -74.40 -7.56
C ARG A 227 39.85 -75.17 -6.54
N GLU A 228 40.26 -74.53 -5.45
CA GLU A 228 40.99 -75.17 -4.34
C GLU A 228 40.17 -76.33 -3.75
N ALA A 229 38.88 -76.11 -3.47
CA ALA A 229 37.98 -77.16 -2.97
C ALA A 229 37.83 -78.33 -3.96
N TYR A 230 37.77 -78.04 -5.27
CA TYR A 230 37.72 -79.07 -6.31
C TYR A 230 39.01 -79.89 -6.38
N GLU A 231 40.17 -79.24 -6.32
CA GLU A 231 41.47 -79.93 -6.30
C GLU A 231 41.65 -80.80 -5.06
N GLU A 232 41.27 -80.29 -3.89
CA GLU A 232 41.25 -81.08 -2.65
C GLU A 232 40.31 -82.26 -2.76
N TRP A 233 39.12 -82.06 -3.34
CA TRP A 233 38.18 -83.14 -3.62
C TRP A 233 38.78 -84.19 -4.55
N LEU A 234 39.48 -83.81 -5.62
CA LEU A 234 40.17 -84.75 -6.52
C LEU A 234 41.24 -85.56 -5.78
N LYS A 235 42.07 -84.90 -4.96
CA LYS A 235 43.09 -85.56 -4.13
C LYS A 235 42.44 -86.55 -3.16
N LYS A 236 41.35 -86.15 -2.50
CA LYS A 236 40.60 -87.01 -1.57
C LYS A 236 39.91 -88.16 -2.29
N ALA A 237 39.33 -87.91 -3.46
CA ALA A 237 38.65 -88.91 -4.28
C ALA A 237 39.60 -90.02 -4.75
N ARG A 238 40.83 -89.66 -5.14
CA ARG A 238 41.88 -90.64 -5.47
C ARG A 238 42.25 -91.54 -4.28
N LYS A 239 42.14 -91.03 -3.05
CA LYS A 239 42.40 -91.75 -1.79
C LYS A 239 41.16 -92.44 -1.22
N ARG A 240 39.97 -92.23 -1.79
CA ARG A 240 38.78 -92.95 -1.34
C ARG A 240 38.95 -94.42 -1.71
N PRO A 241 38.76 -95.37 -0.77
CA PRO A 241 38.66 -96.76 -1.15
C PRO A 241 37.55 -96.86 -2.19
N LYS A 242 37.78 -97.63 -3.27
CA LYS A 242 36.74 -97.91 -4.26
C LYS A 242 35.54 -98.41 -3.46
N SER A 243 34.45 -97.64 -3.46
CA SER A 243 33.22 -98.12 -2.85
C SER A 243 32.91 -99.45 -3.50
N ALA A 244 32.67 -100.49 -2.69
CA ALA A 244 32.13 -101.74 -3.21
C ALA A 244 30.96 -101.40 -4.14
N GLN A 245 30.84 -102.09 -5.28
CA GLN A 245 29.74 -101.87 -6.23
C GLN A 245 28.42 -101.95 -5.45
N SER A 246 27.85 -100.78 -5.12
CA SER A 246 26.71 -100.64 -4.20
C SER A 246 25.39 -100.95 -4.89
N SER A 247 25.41 -101.86 -5.86
CA SER A 247 24.21 -102.31 -6.54
C SER A 247 24.38 -103.69 -7.17
N LEU A 248 25.07 -104.62 -6.50
CA LEU A 248 24.91 -106.03 -6.84
C LEU A 248 23.56 -106.53 -6.32
N GLY A 249 22.52 -106.30 -7.12
CA GLY A 249 21.19 -106.88 -6.94
C GLY A 249 21.16 -108.28 -7.54
N TYR A 250 20.71 -109.25 -6.76
CA TYR A 250 20.58 -110.63 -7.23
C TYR A 250 19.27 -110.78 -8.00
N THR A 251 19.30 -110.55 -9.31
CA THR A 251 18.15 -110.79 -10.19
C THR A 251 18.36 -112.10 -10.94
N CYS A 252 17.41 -113.03 -10.77
CA CYS A 252 17.33 -114.28 -11.56
C CYS A 252 18.58 -115.19 -11.49
N GLY A 253 19.24 -115.29 -10.34
CA GLY A 253 20.35 -116.23 -10.15
C GLY A 253 21.69 -115.79 -10.74
N LYS A 254 21.78 -114.57 -11.29
CA LYS A 254 23.04 -113.99 -11.79
C LYS A 254 23.29 -112.62 -11.15
N LEU A 255 24.54 -112.40 -10.79
CA LEU A 255 25.01 -111.21 -10.11
C LEU A 255 25.15 -110.08 -11.14
N THR A 256 24.14 -109.21 -11.27
CA THR A 256 24.15 -108.10 -12.24
C THR A 256 24.17 -106.75 -11.52
N GLY A 257 24.90 -105.79 -12.06
CA GLY A 257 24.96 -104.42 -11.55
C GLY A 257 23.62 -103.71 -11.76
N TYR A 258 22.83 -103.60 -10.70
CA TYR A 258 21.50 -103.03 -10.63
C TYR A 258 21.58 -101.50 -10.80
N TYR A 259 21.24 -101.02 -11.99
CA TYR A 259 20.79 -99.64 -12.19
C TYR A 259 19.33 -99.74 -12.60
N ASP A 260 18.45 -99.96 -11.63
CA ASP A 260 17.03 -100.07 -11.91
C ASP A 260 16.45 -98.65 -12.04
N THR A 261 16.27 -98.22 -13.28
CA THR A 261 15.58 -96.97 -13.63
C THR A 261 14.08 -97.02 -13.28
N CYS A 262 13.58 -98.15 -12.78
CA CYS A 262 12.16 -98.37 -12.49
C CYS A 262 11.83 -98.49 -10.99
N THR A 263 12.81 -98.49 -10.07
CA THR A 263 12.54 -98.40 -8.62
C THR A 263 12.63 -96.95 -8.13
N TYR A 264 11.71 -96.10 -8.58
CA TYR A 264 11.37 -94.91 -7.79
C TYR A 264 10.41 -95.36 -6.70
N PRO A 265 10.81 -95.45 -5.41
CA PRO A 265 9.83 -95.66 -4.36
C PRO A 265 8.81 -94.54 -4.47
N MET A 266 7.52 -94.89 -4.39
CA MET A 266 6.44 -93.92 -4.45
C MET A 266 6.73 -92.81 -3.42
N PRO A 267 6.87 -91.53 -3.84
CA PRO A 267 7.24 -90.47 -2.91
C PRO A 267 6.18 -90.43 -1.81
N SER A 268 6.61 -90.59 -0.56
CA SER A 268 5.73 -90.62 0.60
C SER A 268 4.98 -89.30 0.85
N PHE A 269 5.39 -88.24 0.14
CA PHE A 269 4.79 -86.92 0.21
C PHE A 269 4.65 -86.34 -1.20
N ILE A 270 3.41 -86.27 -1.67
CA ILE A 270 3.04 -85.45 -2.83
C ILE A 270 2.55 -84.14 -2.26
N ASN A 271 3.21 -83.02 -2.56
CA ASN A 271 2.75 -81.70 -2.13
C ASN A 271 1.36 -81.46 -2.75
N PRO A 272 0.28 -81.44 -1.94
CA PRO A 272 -1.08 -81.36 -2.47
C PRO A 272 -1.37 -80.01 -3.15
N LEU A 273 -0.52 -79.00 -2.91
CA LEU A 273 -0.59 -77.70 -3.56
C LEU A 273 0.50 -77.62 -4.62
N PRO A 274 0.17 -77.70 -5.93
CA PRO A 274 1.17 -77.48 -6.98
C PRO A 274 1.77 -76.09 -6.79
N TRP A 275 3.07 -75.95 -7.06
CA TRP A 275 3.80 -74.69 -6.95
C TRP A 275 3.02 -73.58 -7.66
N GLN A 276 2.38 -72.71 -6.89
CA GLN A 276 1.68 -71.57 -7.46
C GLN A 276 2.73 -70.58 -7.97
N PRO A 277 2.59 -70.07 -9.21
CA PRO A 277 3.45 -69.01 -9.70
C PRO A 277 3.46 -67.85 -8.70
N VAL A 278 4.64 -67.40 -8.29
CA VAL A 278 4.78 -66.25 -7.40
C VAL A 278 4.10 -65.06 -8.08
N GLU A 279 3.02 -64.53 -7.49
CA GLU A 279 2.38 -63.32 -8.00
C GLU A 279 3.41 -62.19 -7.97
N MET A 280 3.89 -61.78 -9.15
CA MET A 280 4.74 -60.60 -9.24
C MET A 280 3.96 -59.43 -8.65
N PRO A 281 4.49 -58.71 -7.65
CA PRO A 281 3.79 -57.59 -7.07
C PRO A 281 3.46 -56.61 -8.19
N LYS A 282 2.16 -56.45 -8.48
CA LYS A 282 1.69 -55.46 -9.45
C LYS A 282 2.25 -54.12 -9.00
N GLN A 283 3.05 -53.48 -9.86
CA GLN A 283 3.59 -52.16 -9.57
C GLN A 283 2.41 -51.28 -9.16
N LYS A 284 2.43 -50.79 -7.91
CA LYS A 284 1.38 -49.88 -7.42
C LYS A 284 1.27 -48.77 -8.45
N PRO A 285 0.07 -48.43 -8.95
CA PRO A 285 -0.06 -47.29 -9.85
C PRO A 285 0.60 -46.12 -9.14
N GLU A 286 1.59 -45.50 -9.81
CA GLU A 286 2.24 -44.31 -9.30
C GLU A 286 1.14 -43.38 -8.83
N LYS A 287 1.18 -42.96 -7.55
CA LYS A 287 0.30 -41.92 -7.05
C LYS A 287 0.54 -40.72 -7.95
N LYS A 288 -0.35 -40.51 -8.93
CA LYS A 288 -0.37 -39.31 -9.75
C LYS A 288 -0.31 -38.17 -8.75
N ARG A 289 0.82 -37.46 -8.73
CA ARG A 289 1.00 -36.28 -7.88
C ARG A 289 -0.26 -35.46 -8.08
N SER A 290 -1.01 -35.25 -7.00
CA SER A 290 -2.24 -34.47 -7.05
C SER A 290 -1.88 -33.21 -7.80
N ARG A 291 -2.58 -32.97 -8.91
CA ARG A 291 -2.42 -31.73 -9.67
C ARG A 291 -2.60 -30.62 -8.62
N SER A 292 -1.53 -29.87 -8.39
CA SER A 292 -1.56 -28.66 -7.57
C SER A 292 -2.86 -27.94 -7.89
N ALA A 293 -3.65 -27.62 -6.86
CA ALA A 293 -4.90 -26.90 -7.03
C ALA A 293 -4.69 -25.74 -8.02
N PRO A 294 -5.60 -25.52 -8.98
CA PRO A 294 -5.46 -24.40 -9.90
C PRO A 294 -5.36 -23.14 -9.06
N ARG A 295 -4.26 -22.39 -9.23
CA ARG A 295 -4.12 -21.06 -8.63
C ARG A 295 -5.38 -20.28 -8.98
N LYS A 296 -6.10 -19.76 -7.95
CA LYS A 296 -7.25 -18.87 -8.15
C LYS A 296 -6.80 -17.75 -9.09
N ARG A 297 -7.24 -17.81 -10.36
CA ARG A 297 -7.17 -16.67 -11.26
C ARG A 297 -8.18 -15.67 -10.73
N TRP A 298 -7.70 -14.48 -10.41
CA TRP A 298 -8.56 -13.34 -10.10
C TRP A 298 -9.43 -13.08 -11.34
N ASN A 299 -10.75 -13.07 -11.15
CA ASN A 299 -11.72 -12.83 -12.22
C ASN A 299 -12.33 -11.43 -12.02
N PRO A 300 -11.97 -10.43 -12.84
CA PRO A 300 -12.48 -9.07 -12.71
C PRO A 300 -13.98 -8.95 -13.05
N ASP A 301 -14.53 -9.86 -13.86
CA ASP A 301 -15.93 -9.80 -14.33
C ASP A 301 -16.94 -10.24 -13.26
N ARG A 302 -16.48 -10.63 -12.06
CA ARG A 302 -17.36 -11.06 -10.96
C ARG A 302 -17.79 -9.91 -10.04
N TYR A 303 -17.24 -8.73 -10.25
CA TYR A 303 -17.43 -7.55 -9.41
C TYR A 303 -17.71 -6.26 -10.20
N PHE A 304 -18.06 -6.39 -11.48
CA PHE A 304 -18.62 -5.33 -12.32
C PHE A 304 -19.95 -5.82 -12.91
#